data_AF-A0A2E5EFN3-F1
#
_entry.id   AF-A0A2E5EFN3-F1
#
_cell.length_a   1.000
_cell.length_b   1.000
_cell.length_c   1.000
_cell.angle_alpha   90.00
_cell.angle_beta   90.00
_cell.angle_gamma   90.00
#
_symmetry.space_group_name_H-M   'P 1'
#
loop_
_entity.id
_entity.type
_entity.pdbx_description
1 polymer ?
#
loop_
_entity_poly.entity_id
_entity_poly.type
_entity_poly.pdbx_seq_one_letter_code
_entity_poly.pdbx_strand_id
1 'polypeptide(L)'
;MQIEVQSAEGGKSSQVNLMTQECTCGDFSSRRFSFPVGSPGRACRCMVAAFRDPDVESQIPRTDWNTKFFQLLDLFTETGGSFDPAPAWKILRHEKHEWLVSWGDREWCNIYIDSRTGVERYCYDIREGRWSYSSMLFGARALRAYFASNNPSASFTGETSIFQTPS
;
A
#
# COMPACT_ATOMS: atom_id res chain seq x y z
N MET A 1 10.63 -8.69 18.18
CA MET A 1 10.03 -10.04 18.17
C MET A 1 10.60 -10.77 16.98
N GLN A 2 11.35 -11.84 17.23
CA GLN A 2 11.98 -12.66 16.19
C GLN A 2 11.17 -13.95 16.04
N ILE A 3 10.77 -14.26 14.82
CA ILE A 3 9.88 -15.37 14.48
C ILE A 3 10.52 -16.16 13.35
N GLU A 4 10.44 -17.48 13.44
CA GLU A 4 10.84 -18.37 12.35
C GLU A 4 9.62 -18.71 11.48
N VAL A 5 9.70 -18.43 10.18
CA VAL A 5 8.62 -18.67 9.22
C VAL A 5 9.06 -19.70 8.20
N GLN A 6 8.30 -20.77 8.04
CA GLN A 6 8.55 -21.79 7.03
C GLN A 6 8.13 -21.28 5.64
N SER A 7 9.01 -21.43 4.65
CA SER A 7 8.67 -21.14 3.25
C SER A 7 7.70 -22.18 2.69
N ALA A 8 6.68 -21.75 1.98
CA ALA A 8 5.73 -22.63 1.29
C ALA A 8 6.39 -23.53 0.21
N GLU A 9 7.55 -23.13 -0.30
CA GLU A 9 8.25 -23.78 -1.43
C GLU A 9 9.33 -24.80 -1.03
N GLY A 10 9.30 -25.33 0.20
CA GLY A 10 10.09 -26.51 0.56
C GLY A 10 11.28 -26.29 1.50
N GLY A 11 11.02 -26.44 2.80
CA GLY A 11 12.03 -26.79 3.81
C GLY A 11 13.00 -25.69 4.24
N LYS A 12 12.98 -24.51 3.62
CA LYS A 12 13.76 -23.36 4.08
C LYS A 12 12.92 -22.50 5.02
N SER A 13 13.37 -22.35 6.25
CA SER A 13 12.83 -21.34 7.16
C SER A 13 13.52 -19.99 6.95
N SER A 14 12.82 -18.92 7.30
CA SER A 14 13.36 -17.56 7.31
C SER A 14 13.14 -16.95 8.69
N GLN A 15 14.16 -16.27 9.19
CA GLN A 15 14.09 -15.52 10.43
C GLN A 15 13.50 -14.13 10.11
N VAL A 16 12.46 -13.75 10.83
CA VAL A 16 11.71 -12.52 10.63
C VAL A 16 11.73 -11.71 11.92
N ASN A 17 12.16 -10.46 11.85
CA ASN A 17 11.98 -9.49 12.94
C ASN A 17 10.95 -8.44 12.53
N LEU A 18 9.74 -8.55 13.08
CA LEU A 18 8.63 -7.67 12.74
C LEU A 18 8.78 -6.25 13.32
N MET A 19 9.60 -6.08 14.37
CA MET A 19 9.82 -4.78 14.99
C MET A 19 10.78 -3.91 14.17
N THR A 20 11.84 -4.53 13.63
CA THR A 20 12.82 -3.84 12.76
C THR A 20 12.50 -3.98 11.28
N GLN A 21 11.46 -4.72 10.93
CA GLN A 21 11.11 -5.09 9.56
C GLN A 21 12.30 -5.68 8.82
N GLU A 22 12.88 -6.75 9.38
CA GLU A 22 13.99 -7.48 8.79
C GLU A 22 13.60 -8.94 8.53
N CYS A 23 14.11 -9.51 7.45
CA CYS A 23 13.89 -10.91 7.12
C CYS A 23 15.10 -11.49 6.40
N THR A 24 15.43 -12.76 6.66
CA THR A 24 16.55 -13.44 6.00
C THR A 24 16.20 -14.07 4.66
N CYS A 25 14.96 -13.93 4.17
CA CYS A 25 14.55 -14.55 2.91
C CYS A 25 15.20 -13.87 1.68
N GLY A 26 15.30 -14.62 0.58
CA GLY A 26 15.89 -14.11 -0.68
C GLY A 26 15.15 -12.90 -1.26
N ASP A 27 13.82 -12.87 -1.13
CA ASP A 27 12.99 -11.72 -1.53
C ASP A 27 13.37 -10.45 -0.76
N PHE A 28 13.60 -10.58 0.56
CA PHE A 28 13.94 -9.44 1.38
C PHE A 28 15.33 -8.89 1.08
N SER A 29 16.32 -9.77 1.11
CA SER A 29 17.73 -9.44 0.90
C SER A 29 18.04 -8.93 -0.51
N SER A 30 17.29 -9.36 -1.53
CA SER A 30 17.51 -8.91 -2.91
C SER A 30 16.88 -7.56 -3.23
N ARG A 31 15.68 -7.27 -2.69
CA ARG A 31 14.93 -6.05 -3.07
C ARG A 31 14.29 -5.30 -1.91
N ARG A 32 13.66 -5.99 -0.94
CA ARG A 32 12.81 -5.30 0.07
C ARG A 32 13.60 -4.48 1.09
N PHE A 33 14.83 -4.88 1.40
CA PHE A 33 15.67 -4.19 2.37
C PHE A 33 15.97 -2.73 1.99
N SER A 34 15.84 -2.38 0.71
CA SER A 34 16.07 -1.02 0.18
C SER A 34 14.96 -0.03 0.54
N PHE A 35 13.76 -0.50 0.88
CA PHE A 35 12.67 0.36 1.31
C PHE A 35 12.89 0.79 2.77
N PRO A 36 12.58 2.03 3.18
CA PRO A 36 12.74 2.46 4.58
C PRO A 36 11.94 1.61 5.57
N VAL A 37 12.43 1.49 6.80
CA VAL A 37 11.64 0.93 7.92
C VAL A 37 10.36 1.76 8.10
N GLY A 38 9.22 1.07 8.25
CA GLY A 38 7.89 1.66 8.27
C GLY A 38 7.18 1.64 6.91
N SER A 39 7.88 1.37 5.81
CA SER A 39 7.25 1.26 4.49
C SER A 39 6.56 -0.09 4.30
N PRO A 40 5.29 -0.13 3.83
CA PRO A 40 4.65 -1.38 3.41
C PRO A 40 5.44 -2.13 2.32
N GLY A 41 6.20 -1.41 1.49
CA GLY A 41 7.04 -1.99 0.45
C GLY A 41 8.19 -2.85 0.99
N ARG A 42 8.54 -2.69 2.27
CA ARG A 42 9.58 -3.48 2.97
C ARG A 42 9.09 -4.87 3.39
N ALA A 43 7.77 -5.11 3.43
CA ALA A 43 7.21 -6.39 3.81
C ALA A 43 7.41 -7.45 2.72
N CYS A 44 8.11 -8.54 3.07
CA CYS A 44 8.23 -9.72 2.21
C CYS A 44 7.12 -10.75 2.53
N ARG A 45 7.01 -11.80 1.71
CA ARG A 45 6.03 -12.89 1.94
C ARG A 45 6.13 -13.54 3.33
N CYS A 46 7.34 -13.64 3.88
CA CYS A 46 7.55 -14.24 5.20
C CYS A 46 7.04 -13.33 6.31
N MET A 47 7.21 -12.01 6.18
CA MET A 47 6.61 -11.05 7.12
C MET A 47 5.10 -11.12 7.06
N VAL A 48 4.52 -11.09 5.85
CA VAL A 48 3.08 -11.25 5.63
C VAL A 48 2.55 -12.52 6.31
N ALA A 49 3.24 -13.65 6.12
CA ALA A 49 2.87 -14.91 6.76
C ALA A 49 2.97 -14.83 8.30
N ALA A 50 4.03 -14.25 8.85
CA ALA A 50 4.15 -14.04 10.30
C ALA A 50 3.03 -13.15 10.85
N PHE A 51 2.67 -12.08 10.14
CA PHE A 51 1.58 -11.19 10.55
C PHE A 51 0.20 -11.83 10.52
N ARG A 52 0.00 -12.90 9.72
CA ARG A 52 -1.24 -13.67 9.65
C ARG A 52 -1.39 -14.70 10.77
N ASP A 53 -0.34 -14.95 11.53
CA ASP A 53 -0.41 -15.83 12.69
C ASP A 53 -1.14 -15.07 13.83
N PRO A 54 -2.30 -15.53 14.31
CA PRO A 54 -3.09 -14.82 15.33
C PRO A 54 -2.33 -14.61 16.64
N ASP A 55 -1.45 -15.55 17.01
CA ASP A 55 -0.66 -15.44 18.23
C ASP A 55 0.40 -14.34 18.08
N VAL A 56 0.95 -14.19 16.89
CA VAL A 56 1.88 -13.10 16.55
C VAL A 56 1.15 -11.77 16.46
N GLU A 57 0.01 -11.72 15.77
CA GLU A 57 -0.78 -10.51 15.55
C GLU A 57 -1.20 -9.85 16.87
N SER A 58 -1.64 -10.65 17.84
CA SER A 58 -2.05 -10.18 19.17
C SER A 58 -0.92 -9.54 19.99
N GLN A 59 0.34 -9.84 19.66
CA GLN A 59 1.52 -9.35 20.36
C GLN A 59 2.10 -8.06 19.74
N ILE A 60 1.61 -7.65 18.56
CA ILE A 60 2.14 -6.47 17.85
C ILE A 60 1.30 -5.25 18.20
N PRO A 61 1.88 -4.23 18.87
CA PRO A 61 1.15 -3.00 19.17
C PRO A 61 0.67 -2.36 17.88
N ARG A 62 -0.63 -2.08 17.76
CA ARG A 62 -1.17 -1.29 16.64
C ARG A 62 -0.68 0.15 16.78
N THR A 63 0.35 0.47 16.03
CA THR A 63 0.93 1.81 15.90
C THR A 63 0.46 2.44 14.58
N ASP A 64 0.70 3.74 14.41
CA ASP A 64 0.27 4.47 13.22
C ASP A 64 0.77 3.82 11.91
N TRP A 65 1.98 3.26 11.90
CA TRP A 65 2.54 2.69 10.67
C TRP A 65 2.00 1.31 10.33
N ASN A 66 1.68 0.47 11.34
CA ASN A 66 1.26 -0.91 11.06
C ASN A 66 -0.26 -1.04 10.92
N THR A 67 -1.06 -0.09 11.41
CA THR A 67 -2.52 -0.09 11.22
C THR A 67 -2.91 -0.19 9.75
N LYS A 68 -2.32 0.68 8.89
CA LYS A 68 -2.53 0.64 7.44
C LYS A 68 -1.98 -0.61 6.78
N PHE A 69 -0.88 -1.13 7.30
CA PHE A 69 -0.29 -2.34 6.78
C PHE A 69 -1.16 -3.58 7.05
N PHE A 70 -1.77 -3.68 8.23
CA PHE A 70 -2.74 -4.74 8.54
C PHE A 70 -4.01 -4.64 7.69
N GLN A 71 -4.54 -3.43 7.52
CA GLN A 71 -5.67 -3.19 6.61
C GLN A 71 -5.40 -3.67 5.17
N LEU A 72 -4.16 -3.49 4.67
CA LEU A 72 -3.75 -4.06 3.40
C LEU A 72 -3.67 -5.57 3.42
N LEU A 73 -3.09 -6.15 4.48
CA LEU A 73 -2.98 -7.59 4.63
C LEU A 73 -4.34 -8.24 4.53
N ASP A 74 -5.35 -7.67 5.19
CA ASP A 74 -6.72 -8.14 5.15
C ASP A 74 -7.26 -8.09 3.71
N LEU A 75 -7.18 -6.93 3.06
CA LEU A 75 -7.63 -6.75 1.67
C LEU A 75 -6.96 -7.71 0.70
N PHE A 76 -5.65 -7.91 0.80
CA PHE A 76 -4.91 -8.83 -0.07
C PHE A 76 -5.20 -10.30 0.22
N THR A 77 -5.50 -10.63 1.48
CA THR A 77 -5.96 -11.96 1.87
C THR A 77 -7.33 -12.26 1.29
N GLU A 78 -8.26 -11.32 1.39
CA GLU A 78 -9.63 -11.45 0.85
C GLU A 78 -9.66 -11.51 -0.68
N THR A 79 -8.85 -10.70 -1.35
CA THR A 79 -8.86 -10.59 -2.81
C THR A 79 -7.93 -11.57 -3.52
N GLY A 80 -7.12 -12.35 -2.78
CA GLY A 80 -6.08 -13.21 -3.35
C GLY A 80 -4.96 -12.45 -4.05
N GLY A 81 -4.82 -11.14 -3.78
CA GLY A 81 -3.81 -10.29 -4.42
C GLY A 81 -2.41 -10.50 -3.86
N SER A 82 -1.39 -10.17 -4.67
CA SER A 82 0.02 -10.27 -4.28
C SER A 82 0.55 -8.95 -3.73
N PHE A 83 1.42 -9.03 -2.72
CA PHE A 83 2.22 -7.91 -2.20
C PHE A 83 3.43 -7.55 -3.08
N ASP A 84 3.40 -7.87 -4.37
CA ASP A 84 4.55 -7.66 -5.26
C ASP A 84 5.05 -6.19 -5.18
N PRO A 85 6.37 -5.92 -5.14
CA PRO A 85 6.96 -4.60 -4.88
C PRO A 85 6.78 -3.62 -6.04
N ALA A 86 6.26 -4.10 -7.17
CA ALA A 86 5.72 -3.26 -8.21
C ALA A 86 4.21 -3.20 -7.93
N PRO A 87 3.79 -2.33 -6.99
CA PRO A 87 4.16 -0.92 -7.03
C PRO A 87 4.86 -0.38 -5.75
N ALA A 88 5.66 0.69 -5.86
CA ALA A 88 6.20 1.43 -4.73
C ALA A 88 5.05 1.94 -3.84
N TRP A 89 5.10 1.60 -2.55
CA TRP A 89 4.08 1.95 -1.59
C TRP A 89 4.45 3.24 -0.83
N LYS A 90 3.53 4.19 -0.75
CA LYS A 90 3.68 5.39 0.07
C LYS A 90 2.38 5.73 0.78
N ILE A 91 2.53 6.21 2.00
CA ILE A 91 1.43 6.83 2.75
C ILE A 91 1.45 8.33 2.43
N LEU A 92 0.36 8.83 1.86
CA LEU A 92 0.12 10.25 1.61
C LEU A 92 -0.79 10.79 2.69
N ARG A 93 -0.43 11.95 3.25
CA ARG A 93 -1.21 12.63 4.29
C ARG A 93 -1.59 14.02 3.81
N HIS A 94 -2.86 14.38 3.98
CA HIS A 94 -3.34 15.73 3.75
C HIS A 94 -4.48 16.04 4.72
N GLU A 95 -4.30 17.08 5.52
CA GLU A 95 -5.22 17.46 6.60
C GLU A 95 -5.48 16.27 7.55
N LYS A 96 -6.74 15.82 7.66
CA LYS A 96 -7.16 14.68 8.50
C LYS A 96 -7.23 13.36 7.73
N HIS A 97 -6.77 13.35 6.48
CA HIS A 97 -6.86 12.19 5.61
C HIS A 97 -5.49 11.55 5.39
N GLU A 98 -5.50 10.21 5.41
CA GLU A 98 -4.36 9.39 5.09
C GLU A 98 -4.76 8.41 3.99
N TRP A 99 -3.97 8.38 2.93
CA TRP A 99 -4.16 7.47 1.80
C TRP A 99 -2.94 6.62 1.66
N LEU A 100 -3.15 5.33 1.45
CA LEU A 100 -2.09 4.47 1.02
C LEU A 100 -2.13 4.39 -0.50
N VAL A 101 -1.00 4.68 -1.13
CA VAL A 101 -0.88 4.71 -2.57
C VAL A 101 0.18 3.70 -2.99
N SER A 102 -0.10 2.94 -4.04
CA SER A 102 0.88 2.13 -4.73
C SER A 102 0.94 2.49 -6.21
N TRP A 103 2.12 2.85 -6.70
CA TRP A 103 2.36 3.09 -8.13
C TRP A 103 3.63 2.38 -8.61
N GLY A 104 3.58 1.84 -9.82
CA GLY A 104 4.71 1.11 -10.39
C GLY A 104 5.57 2.03 -11.25
N ASP A 105 6.29 1.41 -12.17
CA ASP A 105 6.79 1.99 -13.42
C ASP A 105 5.67 2.34 -14.41
N ARG A 106 4.41 2.16 -14.02
CA ARG A 106 3.22 2.30 -14.88
C ARG A 106 2.46 3.58 -14.57
N GLU A 107 1.69 4.02 -15.57
CA GLU A 107 0.86 5.24 -15.55
C GLU A 107 -0.27 5.18 -14.52
N TRP A 108 -0.64 3.99 -14.03
CA TRP A 108 -1.72 3.80 -13.06
C TRP A 108 -1.19 3.62 -11.64
N CYS A 109 -1.78 4.36 -10.70
CA CYS A 109 -1.61 4.15 -9.27
C CYS A 109 -2.89 3.60 -8.63
N ASN A 110 -2.73 2.66 -7.69
CA ASN A 110 -3.80 2.24 -6.80
C ASN A 110 -3.79 3.12 -5.56
N ILE A 111 -4.99 3.48 -5.11
CA ILE A 111 -5.22 4.33 -3.95
C ILE A 111 -6.18 3.58 -3.05
N TYR A 112 -5.75 3.38 -1.80
CA TYR A 112 -6.48 2.64 -0.79
C TYR A 112 -6.93 3.62 0.29
N ILE A 113 -8.23 3.63 0.55
CA ILE A 113 -8.89 4.59 1.45
C ILE A 113 -9.77 3.83 2.42
N ASP A 114 -9.80 4.29 3.68
CA ASP A 114 -10.76 3.78 4.65
C ASP A 114 -12.17 4.22 4.28
N SER A 115 -13.10 3.28 4.25
CA SER A 115 -14.53 3.50 4.12
C SER A 115 -15.26 2.94 5.35
N ARG A 116 -16.60 3.11 5.39
CA ARG A 116 -17.42 2.57 6.49
C ARG A 116 -17.41 1.04 6.55
N THR A 117 -17.11 0.38 5.44
CA THR A 117 -17.18 -1.08 5.30
C THR A 117 -15.81 -1.75 5.19
N GLY A 118 -14.71 -1.00 5.29
CA GLY A 118 -13.36 -1.53 5.18
C GLY A 118 -12.46 -0.65 4.33
N VAL A 119 -11.53 -1.26 3.60
CA VAL A 119 -10.63 -0.55 2.69
C VAL A 119 -11.16 -0.64 1.27
N GLU A 120 -11.33 0.52 0.63
CA GLU A 120 -11.70 0.61 -0.77
C GLU A 120 -10.48 0.90 -1.65
N ARG A 121 -10.41 0.23 -2.80
CA ARG A 121 -9.35 0.41 -3.80
C ARG A 121 -9.88 1.22 -4.98
N TYR A 122 -9.14 2.26 -5.32
CA TYR A 122 -9.36 3.09 -6.51
C TYR A 122 -8.13 3.07 -7.40
N CYS A 123 -8.32 3.29 -8.69
CA CYS A 123 -7.22 3.43 -9.64
C CYS A 123 -7.24 4.82 -10.26
N TYR A 124 -6.08 5.46 -10.33
CA TYR A 124 -5.89 6.77 -10.92
C TYR A 124 -4.79 6.70 -11.97
N ASP A 125 -5.08 7.23 -13.16
CA ASP A 125 -4.12 7.39 -14.24
C ASP A 125 -3.38 8.71 -14.03
N ILE A 126 -2.09 8.62 -13.70
CA ILE A 126 -1.21 9.76 -13.44
C ILE A 126 -0.99 10.57 -14.73
N ARG A 127 -0.92 9.91 -15.89
CA ARG A 127 -0.62 10.55 -17.18
C ARG A 127 -1.81 11.31 -17.71
N GLU A 128 -2.97 10.66 -17.76
CA GLU A 128 -4.21 11.26 -18.26
C GLU A 128 -4.92 12.09 -17.17
N GLY A 129 -4.51 11.91 -15.92
CA GLY A 129 -5.01 12.66 -14.78
C GLY A 129 -6.45 12.35 -14.40
N ARG A 130 -6.89 11.11 -14.64
CA ARG A 130 -8.27 10.68 -14.45
C ARG A 130 -8.39 9.42 -13.58
N TRP A 131 -9.57 9.22 -13.02
CA TRP A 131 -9.91 7.99 -12.30
C TRP A 131 -10.34 6.88 -13.27
N SER A 132 -10.10 5.61 -12.92
CA SER A 132 -10.58 4.47 -13.72
C SER A 132 -12.10 4.38 -13.76
N TYR A 133 -12.77 4.88 -12.72
CA TYR A 133 -14.21 4.89 -12.58
C TYR A 133 -14.72 6.34 -12.50
N SER A 134 -15.95 6.57 -12.96
CA SER A 134 -16.57 7.91 -13.03
C SER A 134 -16.90 8.54 -11.67
N SER A 135 -16.69 7.83 -10.56
CA SER A 135 -16.90 8.31 -9.20
C SER A 135 -15.63 8.94 -8.63
N MET A 136 -15.65 10.26 -8.44
CA MET A 136 -14.57 11.00 -7.80
C MET A 136 -14.57 10.74 -6.28
N LEU A 137 -13.41 10.41 -5.76
CA LEU A 137 -13.16 10.22 -4.33
C LEU A 137 -13.25 11.51 -3.51
N PHE A 138 -13.68 11.41 -2.25
CA PHE A 138 -13.49 12.50 -1.29
C PHE A 138 -11.99 12.76 -1.10
N GLY A 139 -11.55 14.01 -1.25
CA GLY A 139 -10.13 14.36 -1.23
C GLY A 139 -9.36 14.07 -2.53
N ALA A 140 -10.01 13.58 -3.60
CA ALA A 140 -9.39 13.32 -4.90
C ALA A 140 -8.62 14.52 -5.47
N ARG A 141 -9.09 15.73 -5.19
CA ARG A 141 -8.42 16.97 -5.64
C ARG A 141 -7.03 17.13 -5.03
N ALA A 142 -6.86 16.77 -3.76
CA ALA A 142 -5.56 16.83 -3.08
C ALA A 142 -4.59 15.80 -3.66
N LEU A 143 -5.08 14.59 -3.95
CA LEU A 143 -4.29 13.55 -4.62
C LEU A 143 -3.85 13.96 -6.03
N ARG A 144 -4.75 14.56 -6.83
CA ARG A 144 -4.41 15.10 -8.16
C ARG A 144 -3.32 16.17 -8.07
N ALA A 145 -3.45 17.12 -7.14
CA ALA A 145 -2.44 18.16 -6.92
C ALA A 145 -1.08 17.55 -6.52
N TYR A 146 -1.09 16.54 -5.64
CA TYR A 146 0.11 15.82 -5.27
C TYR A 146 0.78 15.15 -6.48
N PHE A 147 0.03 14.41 -7.30
CA PHE A 147 0.59 13.72 -8.45
C PHE A 147 1.14 14.68 -9.50
N ALA A 148 0.43 15.79 -9.77
CA ALA A 148 0.91 16.83 -10.69
C ALA A 148 2.21 17.49 -10.22
N SER A 149 2.33 17.74 -8.91
CA SER A 149 3.52 18.37 -8.32
C SER A 149 4.74 17.46 -8.31
N ASN A 150 4.53 16.14 -8.24
CA ASN A 150 5.60 15.14 -8.15
C ASN A 150 5.91 14.44 -9.49
N ASN A 151 5.11 14.69 -10.53
CA ASN A 151 5.30 14.16 -11.88
C ASN A 151 5.10 15.29 -12.92
N PRO A 152 5.99 16.29 -12.98
CA PRO A 152 5.81 17.48 -13.82
C PRO A 152 5.82 17.17 -15.34
N SER A 153 6.30 15.98 -15.74
CA SER A 153 6.24 15.51 -17.13
C SER A 153 4.85 14.99 -17.55
N ALA A 154 3.92 14.79 -16.60
CA ALA A 154 2.53 14.45 -16.92
C ALA A 154 1.78 15.71 -17.35
N SER A 155 1.51 15.85 -18.65
CA SER A 155 0.70 16.94 -19.20
C SER A 155 -0.78 16.68 -18.94
N PHE A 156 -1.34 17.32 -17.91
CA PHE A 156 -2.77 17.22 -17.59
C PHE A 156 -3.59 18.05 -18.58
N THR A 157 -4.17 17.40 -19.59
CA THR A 157 -5.02 18.06 -20.61
C THR A 157 -6.53 17.97 -20.30
N GLY A 158 -6.93 17.34 -19.19
CA GLY A 158 -8.34 17.14 -18.83
C GLY A 158 -8.96 18.34 -18.11
N GLU A 159 -9.92 18.98 -18.79
CA GLU A 159 -10.79 20.05 -18.27
C GLU A 159 -11.36 19.73 -16.89
N THR A 160 -11.36 20.73 -16.01
CA THR A 160 -11.98 20.71 -14.69
C THR A 160 -13.49 20.74 -14.83
N SER A 161 -14.12 19.64 -15.23
CA SER A 161 -15.57 19.50 -15.13
C SER A 161 -15.96 19.41 -13.65
N ILE A 162 -16.35 20.56 -13.09
CA ILE A 162 -16.93 20.67 -11.76
C ILE A 162 -18.31 20.01 -11.84
N PHE A 163 -18.40 18.73 -11.46
CA PHE A 163 -19.69 18.11 -11.23
C PHE A 163 -20.26 18.68 -9.93
N GLN A 164 -21.34 19.44 -10.04
CA GLN A 164 -22.16 19.86 -8.91
C GLN A 164 -22.76 18.60 -8.27
N THR A 165 -22.46 18.37 -6.99
CA THR A 165 -23.17 17.38 -6.18
C THR A 165 -24.64 17.78 -6.09
N PRO A 166 -25.60 16.87 -6.36
CA PRO A 166 -27.00 17.16 -6.10
C PRO A 166 -27.20 17.32 -4.59
N SER A 167 -27.83 18.43 -4.22
CA SER A 167 -28.21 18.83 -2.87
C SER A 167 -29.31 17.96 -2.27
#